data_AF-A0A929HEC7-F1
#
_entry.id   AF-A0A929HEC7-F1
#
_cell.length_a   1.000
_cell.length_b   1.000
_cell.length_c   1.000
_cell.angle_alpha   90.00
_cell.angle_beta   90.00
_cell.angle_gamma   90.00
#
_symmetry.space_group_name_H-M   'P 1'
#
loop_
_entity.id
_entity.type
_entity.pdbx_description
1 polymer ?
#
loop_
_entity_poly.entity_id
_entity_poly.type
_entity_poly.pdbx_seq_one_letter_code
_entity_poly.pdbx_strand_id
1 'polypeptide(L)'
;MARLLSTNNSSGTVMSEAKTHQFARLLASPPGRVFLVVLTVIVASGALTLLYGLALNLPVFLLSGIVLSSLGMVAAFSARVLLRNHTRALRLLSAMVAVLCGLLIIGMITRGAVGVNLRTWHSSSPNWTGLIQVFWSELVTWLALLSWSKTVHLKENVTPQQKKIKAPKPKQTRDGINFPEFKIPRIRMLFSLPKNIGTKKLLEKRPWPINWRSKHKKRSGQRVKLKKSTLTHTSKYFNQNHSQEPIKLVGVEEHNCPFCLETVTKKDSRGLKICSKCKTWHHADCWDMTGECQVPHQH
;
A
#
# COMPACT_ATOMS: atom_id res chain seq x y z
N MET A 1 21.80 58.12 -14.17
CA MET A 1 21.07 57.67 -15.37
C MET A 1 21.14 56.15 -15.49
N ALA A 2 20.38 55.41 -14.68
CA ALA A 2 20.26 53.95 -14.82
C ALA A 2 19.01 53.47 -14.07
N ARG A 3 17.85 53.79 -14.61
CA ARG A 3 16.57 53.16 -14.28
C ARG A 3 15.80 53.06 -15.58
N LEU A 4 14.90 52.07 -15.62
CA LEU A 4 14.02 51.69 -16.72
C LEU A 4 14.61 50.58 -17.58
N LEU A 5 14.16 49.35 -17.32
CA LEU A 5 13.53 48.42 -18.27
C LEU A 5 13.30 47.06 -17.56
N SER A 6 12.30 47.02 -16.68
CA SER A 6 11.74 45.76 -16.17
C SER A 6 10.38 45.58 -16.83
N THR A 7 10.36 45.15 -18.08
CA THR A 7 9.14 44.90 -18.84
C THR A 7 8.55 43.54 -18.48
N ASN A 8 7.28 43.60 -18.06
CA ASN A 8 6.36 42.52 -17.72
C ASN A 8 6.47 41.26 -18.60
N ASN A 9 6.90 40.15 -18.00
CA ASN A 9 6.89 38.80 -18.60
C ASN A 9 5.89 37.86 -17.88
N SER A 10 4.86 38.42 -17.22
CA SER A 10 3.94 37.69 -16.34
C SER A 10 2.73 37.04 -17.03
N SER A 11 2.49 37.31 -18.31
CA SER A 11 1.35 36.76 -19.05
C SER A 11 1.58 35.34 -19.59
N GLY A 12 2.84 34.88 -19.69
CA GLY A 12 3.16 33.53 -20.17
C GLY A 12 2.98 32.41 -19.15
N THR A 13 3.06 32.71 -17.85
CA THR A 13 3.05 31.69 -16.78
C THR A 13 1.64 31.18 -16.47
N VAL A 14 0.63 32.05 -16.50
CA VAL A 14 -0.75 31.68 -16.10
C VAL A 14 -1.41 30.70 -17.09
N MET A 15 -1.12 30.83 -18.39
CA MET A 15 -1.65 29.89 -19.39
C MET A 15 -1.02 28.49 -19.31
N SER A 16 0.20 28.37 -18.77
CA SER A 16 0.87 27.08 -18.59
C SER A 16 0.23 26.27 -17.45
N GLU A 17 -0.12 26.94 -16.35
CA GLU A 17 -0.64 26.29 -15.14
C GLU A 17 -2.04 25.68 -15.32
N ALA A 18 -2.91 26.32 -16.11
CA ALA A 18 -4.22 25.76 -16.43
C ALA A 18 -4.13 24.46 -17.26
N LYS A 19 -3.17 24.37 -18.18
CA LYS A 19 -2.98 23.19 -19.04
C LYS A 19 -2.41 22.01 -18.26
N THR A 20 -1.47 22.24 -17.34
CA THR A 20 -0.89 21.16 -16.51
C THR A 20 -1.94 20.51 -15.63
N HIS A 21 -2.87 21.29 -15.07
CA HIS A 21 -3.95 20.77 -14.23
C HIS A 21 -4.96 19.91 -15.03
N GLN A 22 -5.31 20.30 -16.26
CA GLN A 22 -6.17 19.49 -17.13
C GLN A 22 -5.51 18.15 -17.52
N PHE A 23 -4.21 18.18 -17.86
CA PHE A 23 -3.45 16.97 -18.14
C PHE A 23 -3.38 16.05 -16.92
N ALA A 24 -3.14 16.59 -15.72
CA ALA A 24 -3.12 15.79 -14.49
C ALA A 24 -4.46 15.08 -14.24
N ARG A 25 -5.59 15.75 -14.51
CA ARG A 25 -6.93 15.12 -14.42
C ARG A 25 -7.13 14.00 -15.44
N LEU A 26 -6.71 14.21 -16.69
CA LEU A 26 -6.74 13.18 -17.72
C LEU A 26 -5.91 11.96 -17.32
N LEU A 27 -4.69 12.17 -16.82
CA LEU A 27 -3.79 11.11 -16.34
C LEU A 27 -4.32 10.39 -15.08
N ALA A 28 -5.06 11.10 -14.23
CA ALA A 28 -5.69 10.51 -13.06
C ALA A 28 -6.89 9.62 -13.43
N SER A 29 -7.61 9.94 -14.52
CA SER A 29 -8.80 9.21 -14.93
C SER A 29 -8.49 7.80 -15.47
N PRO A 30 -9.34 6.79 -15.22
CA PRO A 30 -9.21 5.46 -15.82
C PRO A 30 -9.11 5.46 -17.36
N PRO A 31 -9.97 6.18 -18.13
CA PRO A 31 -9.89 6.18 -19.59
C PRO A 31 -8.60 6.84 -20.09
N GLY A 32 -8.10 7.89 -19.42
CA GLY A 32 -6.84 8.53 -19.81
C GLY A 32 -5.63 7.61 -19.63
N ARG A 33 -5.64 6.73 -18.62
CA ARG A 33 -4.59 5.70 -18.45
C ARG A 33 -4.66 4.62 -19.53
N VAL A 34 -5.86 4.18 -19.90
CA VAL A 34 -6.05 3.24 -21.03
C VAL A 34 -5.54 3.88 -22.32
N PHE A 35 -5.89 5.14 -22.57
CA PHE A 35 -5.39 5.90 -23.72
C PHE A 35 -3.87 5.99 -23.74
N LEU A 36 -3.22 6.25 -22.60
CA LEU A 36 -1.76 6.23 -22.50
C LEU A 36 -1.16 4.86 -22.84
N VAL A 37 -1.76 3.75 -22.40
CA VAL A 37 -1.29 2.41 -22.78
C VAL A 37 -1.31 2.27 -24.30
N VAL A 38 -2.43 2.58 -24.94
CA VAL A 38 -2.57 2.52 -26.40
C VAL A 38 -1.52 3.42 -27.07
N LEU A 39 -1.38 4.67 -26.62
CA LEU A 39 -0.41 5.63 -27.15
C LEU A 39 1.04 5.11 -27.04
N THR A 40 1.43 4.54 -25.90
CA THR A 40 2.78 3.98 -25.72
C THR A 40 3.06 2.83 -26.67
N VAL A 41 2.06 1.96 -26.91
CA VAL A 41 2.19 0.84 -27.85
C VAL A 41 2.23 1.33 -29.30
N ILE A 42 1.46 2.36 -29.65
CA ILE A 42 1.54 3.00 -30.98
C ILE A 42 2.95 3.54 -31.24
N VAL A 43 3.52 4.31 -30.31
CA VAL A 43 4.89 4.84 -30.47
C VAL A 43 5.91 3.72 -30.56
N ALA A 44 5.80 2.70 -29.70
CA ALA A 44 6.67 1.53 -29.75
C ALA A 44 6.55 0.77 -31.08
N SER A 45 5.35 0.65 -31.64
CA SER A 45 5.10 -0.02 -32.92
C SER A 45 5.79 0.70 -34.09
N GLY A 46 5.82 2.04 -34.07
CA GLY A 46 6.57 2.84 -35.04
C GLY A 46 8.08 2.57 -34.94
N ALA A 47 8.62 2.55 -33.72
CA ALA A 47 10.03 2.22 -33.48
C ALA A 47 10.38 0.78 -33.91
N LEU A 48 9.52 -0.20 -33.62
CA LEU A 48 9.71 -1.59 -34.06
C LEU A 48 9.65 -1.74 -35.58
N THR A 49 8.89 -0.88 -36.26
CA THR A 49 8.86 -0.89 -37.73
C THR A 49 10.17 -0.39 -38.34
N LEU A 50 10.88 0.52 -37.67
CA LEU A 50 12.23 0.91 -38.10
C LEU A 50 13.21 -0.26 -38.04
N LEU A 51 13.04 -1.18 -37.08
CA LEU A 51 13.83 -2.41 -37.00
C LEU A 51 13.66 -3.28 -38.25
N TYR A 52 12.45 -3.30 -38.83
CA TYR A 52 12.17 -4.00 -40.08
C TYR A 52 12.88 -3.33 -41.27
N GLY A 53 12.92 -1.99 -41.28
CA GLY A 53 13.60 -1.21 -42.32
C GLY A 53 15.13 -1.32 -42.29
N LEU A 54 15.72 -1.69 -41.15
CA LEU A 54 17.17 -1.83 -40.98
C LEU A 54 17.79 -3.05 -41.70
N ALA A 55 17.01 -3.79 -42.48
CA ALA A 55 17.47 -4.87 -43.38
C ALA A 55 18.46 -5.84 -42.71
N LEU A 56 18.19 -6.20 -41.45
CA LEU A 56 18.87 -7.33 -40.83
C LEU A 56 18.61 -8.54 -41.74
N ASN A 57 19.65 -9.24 -42.20
CA ASN A 57 19.58 -10.42 -43.08
C ASN A 57 18.88 -11.64 -42.40
N LEU A 58 17.88 -11.38 -41.56
CA LEU A 58 17.10 -12.35 -40.83
C LEU A 58 15.96 -12.84 -41.72
N PRO A 59 15.61 -14.14 -41.63
CA PRO A 59 14.42 -14.64 -42.31
C PRO A 59 13.18 -13.90 -41.79
N VAL A 60 12.29 -13.52 -42.72
CA VAL A 60 11.10 -12.69 -42.44
C VAL A 60 10.28 -13.28 -41.29
N PHE A 61 10.12 -14.61 -41.24
CA PHE A 61 9.40 -15.29 -40.17
C PHE A 61 9.96 -15.01 -38.78
N LEU A 62 11.29 -15.05 -38.62
CA LEU A 62 11.95 -14.83 -37.33
C LEU A 62 11.89 -13.36 -36.92
N LEU A 63 12.06 -12.45 -37.90
CA LEU A 63 11.89 -11.03 -37.68
C LEU A 63 10.44 -10.68 -37.26
N SER A 64 9.43 -11.24 -37.91
CA SER A 64 8.03 -11.09 -37.52
C SER A 64 7.79 -11.64 -36.10
N GLY A 65 8.34 -12.81 -35.77
CA GLY A 65 8.23 -13.39 -34.43
C GLY A 65 8.79 -12.48 -33.34
N ILE A 66 9.98 -11.89 -33.57
CA ILE A 66 10.61 -10.96 -32.62
C ILE A 66 9.79 -9.67 -32.48
N VAL A 67 9.35 -9.08 -33.59
CA VAL A 67 8.54 -7.85 -33.58
C VAL A 67 7.20 -8.06 -32.88
N LEU A 68 6.50 -9.15 -33.16
CA LEU A 68 5.21 -9.46 -32.53
C LEU A 68 5.36 -9.77 -31.03
N SER A 69 6.41 -10.51 -30.66
CA SER A 69 6.65 -10.85 -29.25
C SER A 69 7.05 -9.62 -28.44
N SER A 70 7.91 -8.75 -28.99
CA SER A 70 8.29 -7.49 -28.35
C SER A 70 7.10 -6.54 -28.20
N LEU A 71 6.25 -6.41 -29.23
CA LEU A 71 5.03 -5.60 -29.16
C LEU A 71 4.10 -6.07 -28.03
N GLY A 72 3.85 -7.38 -27.92
CA GLY A 72 3.01 -7.94 -26.86
C GLY A 72 3.61 -7.75 -25.46
N MET A 73 4.93 -7.89 -25.32
CA MET A 73 5.61 -7.59 -24.06
C MET A 73 5.51 -6.12 -23.66
N VAL A 74 5.68 -5.19 -24.62
CA VAL A 74 5.54 -3.75 -24.36
C VAL A 74 4.12 -3.41 -23.93
N ALA A 75 3.10 -3.95 -24.61
CA ALA A 75 1.70 -3.74 -24.26
C ALA A 75 1.34 -4.31 -22.87
N ALA A 76 1.79 -5.52 -22.56
CA ALA A 76 1.60 -6.12 -21.24
C ALA A 76 2.30 -5.33 -20.12
N PHE A 77 3.53 -4.87 -20.37
CA PHE A 77 4.30 -4.08 -19.41
C PHE A 77 3.68 -2.70 -19.18
N SER A 78 3.30 -1.98 -20.24
CA SER A 78 2.67 -0.67 -20.14
C SER A 78 1.32 -0.75 -19.40
N ALA A 79 0.49 -1.75 -19.71
CA ALA A 79 -0.76 -1.99 -19.00
C ALA A 79 -0.55 -2.26 -17.50
N ARG A 80 0.51 -2.97 -17.12
CA ARG A 80 0.84 -3.22 -15.71
C ARG A 80 1.26 -1.96 -14.97
N VAL A 81 2.11 -1.15 -15.58
CA VAL A 81 2.65 0.07 -14.95
C VAL A 81 1.54 1.11 -14.82
N LEU A 82 0.79 1.37 -15.89
CA LEU A 82 -0.21 2.45 -15.94
C LEU A 82 -1.53 2.10 -15.22
N LEU A 83 -1.95 0.83 -15.26
CA LEU A 83 -3.21 0.35 -14.64
C LEU A 83 -2.98 -0.50 -13.39
N ARG A 84 -1.88 -0.28 -12.65
CA ARG A 84 -1.52 -1.04 -11.43
C ARG A 84 -2.64 -1.13 -10.38
N ASN A 85 -3.51 -0.13 -10.29
CA ASN A 85 -4.60 -0.04 -9.31
C ASN A 85 -5.98 -0.52 -9.83
N HIS A 86 -6.06 -0.98 -11.09
CA HIS A 86 -7.33 -1.37 -11.70
C HIS A 86 -7.51 -2.90 -11.76
N THR A 87 -8.71 -3.35 -12.07
CA THR A 87 -9.04 -4.79 -12.18
C THR A 87 -8.19 -5.49 -13.24
N ARG A 88 -7.95 -6.80 -13.08
CA ARG A 88 -7.18 -7.61 -14.05
C ARG A 88 -7.83 -7.62 -15.43
N ALA A 89 -9.16 -7.68 -15.49
CA ALA A 89 -9.92 -7.65 -16.73
C ALA A 89 -9.68 -6.35 -17.53
N LEU A 90 -9.69 -5.19 -16.87
CA LEU A 90 -9.43 -3.91 -17.54
C LEU A 90 -8.00 -3.85 -18.10
N ARG A 91 -7.01 -4.36 -17.35
CA ARG A 91 -5.62 -4.44 -17.83
C ARG A 91 -5.50 -5.31 -19.07
N LEU A 92 -6.12 -6.49 -19.05
CA LEU A 92 -6.11 -7.41 -20.19
C LEU A 92 -6.77 -6.75 -21.41
N LEU A 93 -8.01 -6.27 -21.28
CA LEU A 93 -8.73 -5.61 -22.38
C LEU A 93 -7.95 -4.41 -22.93
N SER A 94 -7.37 -3.57 -22.07
CA SER A 94 -6.56 -2.44 -22.51
C SER A 94 -5.31 -2.86 -23.29
N ALA A 95 -4.66 -3.96 -22.89
CA ALA A 95 -3.48 -4.49 -23.56
C ALA A 95 -3.86 -5.11 -24.92
N MET A 96 -4.95 -5.88 -24.99
CA MET A 96 -5.46 -6.46 -26.26
C MET A 96 -5.78 -5.35 -27.28
N VAL A 97 -6.54 -4.33 -26.86
CA VAL A 97 -6.85 -3.18 -27.73
C VAL A 97 -5.59 -2.47 -28.20
N ALA A 98 -4.61 -2.26 -27.30
CA ALA A 98 -3.36 -1.61 -27.66
C ALA A 98 -2.53 -2.45 -28.65
N VAL A 99 -2.47 -3.78 -28.49
CA VAL A 99 -1.82 -4.69 -29.42
C VAL A 99 -2.50 -4.66 -30.79
N LEU A 100 -3.84 -4.75 -30.84
CA LEU A 100 -4.59 -4.64 -32.10
C LEU A 100 -4.30 -3.33 -32.81
N CYS A 101 -4.32 -2.19 -32.11
CA CYS A 101 -3.94 -0.90 -32.69
C CYS A 101 -2.49 -0.90 -33.20
N GLY A 102 -1.54 -1.45 -32.44
CA GLY A 102 -0.15 -1.58 -32.85
C GLY A 102 0.03 -2.45 -34.11
N LEU A 103 -0.66 -3.59 -34.19
CA LEU A 103 -0.63 -4.48 -35.35
C LEU A 103 -1.22 -3.86 -36.60
N LEU A 104 -2.28 -3.05 -36.46
CA LEU A 104 -2.87 -2.31 -37.58
C LEU A 104 -1.87 -1.30 -38.12
N ILE A 105 -1.17 -0.56 -37.25
CA ILE A 105 -0.17 0.44 -37.64
C ILE A 105 1.03 -0.23 -38.32
N ILE A 106 1.60 -1.29 -37.73
CA ILE A 106 2.71 -2.03 -38.34
C ILE A 106 2.26 -2.64 -39.69
N GLY A 107 1.05 -3.19 -39.75
CA GLY A 107 0.46 -3.73 -40.98
C GLY A 107 0.34 -2.69 -42.08
N MET A 108 -0.09 -1.47 -41.74
CA MET A 108 -0.17 -0.36 -42.68
C MET A 108 1.22 0.06 -43.19
N ILE A 109 2.22 0.19 -42.31
CA ILE A 109 3.55 0.68 -42.69
C ILE A 109 4.34 -0.39 -43.47
N THR A 110 4.28 -1.65 -43.05
CA THR A 110 5.00 -2.77 -43.69
C THR A 110 4.28 -3.35 -44.91
N ARG A 111 3.17 -2.71 -45.35
CA ARG A 111 2.31 -3.17 -46.46
C ARG A 111 1.79 -4.61 -46.27
N GLY A 112 1.61 -5.02 -45.02
CA GLY A 112 1.11 -6.35 -44.65
C GLY A 112 2.14 -7.46 -44.57
N ALA A 113 3.45 -7.14 -44.63
CA ALA A 113 4.49 -8.13 -44.32
C ALA A 113 4.43 -8.56 -42.85
N VAL A 114 4.19 -7.60 -41.94
CA VAL A 114 4.04 -7.83 -40.50
C VAL A 114 2.83 -7.07 -39.98
N GLY A 115 1.96 -7.73 -39.22
CA GLY A 115 0.73 -7.14 -38.69
C GLY A 115 -0.50 -7.43 -39.55
N VAL A 116 -1.59 -6.72 -39.23
CA VAL A 116 -2.88 -6.92 -39.90
C VAL A 116 -3.05 -5.88 -40.99
N ASN A 117 -3.13 -6.32 -42.24
CA ASN A 117 -3.42 -5.45 -43.37
C ASN A 117 -4.94 -5.41 -43.62
N LEU A 118 -5.59 -4.30 -43.29
CA LEU A 118 -7.01 -4.10 -43.60
C LEU A 118 -7.28 -4.00 -45.10
N ARG A 119 -6.28 -3.64 -45.90
CA ARG A 119 -6.44 -3.47 -47.35
C ARG A 119 -6.67 -4.79 -48.08
N THR A 120 -6.16 -5.90 -47.55
CA THR A 120 -6.37 -7.24 -48.15
C THR A 120 -7.73 -7.83 -47.78
N TRP A 121 -8.56 -7.13 -46.99
CA TRP A 121 -9.92 -7.58 -46.66
C TRP A 121 -10.81 -7.75 -47.90
N HIS A 122 -10.58 -6.96 -48.95
CA HIS A 122 -11.38 -7.06 -50.18
C HIS A 122 -11.02 -8.28 -51.05
N SER A 123 -9.95 -9.01 -50.72
CA SER A 123 -9.59 -10.23 -51.43
C SER A 123 -10.48 -11.39 -50.96
N SER A 124 -11.01 -12.20 -51.88
CA SER A 124 -11.94 -13.31 -51.58
C SER A 124 -11.35 -14.44 -50.72
N SER A 125 -10.05 -14.40 -50.42
CA SER A 125 -9.35 -15.37 -49.58
C SER A 125 -9.16 -14.84 -48.16
N PRO A 126 -9.50 -15.62 -47.11
CA PRO A 126 -9.22 -15.26 -45.72
C PRO A 126 -7.72 -15.00 -45.48
N ASN A 127 -7.38 -13.91 -44.79
CA ASN A 127 -6.00 -13.60 -44.42
C ASN A 127 -5.57 -14.39 -43.17
N TRP A 128 -5.30 -15.68 -43.36
CA TRP A 128 -4.84 -16.58 -42.29
C TRP A 128 -3.56 -16.12 -41.61
N THR A 129 -2.63 -15.53 -42.38
CA THR A 129 -1.37 -15.01 -41.84
C THR A 129 -1.61 -13.92 -40.82
N GLY A 130 -2.46 -12.92 -41.15
CA GLY A 130 -2.82 -11.86 -40.21
C GLY A 130 -3.49 -12.40 -38.94
N LEU A 131 -4.36 -13.41 -39.07
CA LEU A 131 -5.04 -14.04 -37.94
C LEU A 131 -4.06 -14.75 -37.00
N ILE A 132 -3.09 -15.50 -37.55
CA ILE A 132 -2.06 -16.19 -36.77
C ILE A 132 -1.17 -15.17 -36.05
N GLN A 133 -0.83 -14.05 -36.69
CA GLN A 133 -0.03 -12.99 -36.08
C GLN A 133 -0.76 -12.30 -34.92
N VAL A 134 -2.06 -12.02 -35.07
CA VAL A 134 -2.90 -11.51 -33.97
C VAL A 134 -2.90 -12.50 -32.82
N PHE A 135 -3.21 -13.77 -33.09
CA PHE A 135 -3.26 -14.81 -32.07
C PHE A 135 -1.93 -14.96 -31.31
N TRP A 136 -0.81 -14.96 -32.05
CA TRP A 136 0.53 -15.05 -31.44
C TRP A 136 0.82 -13.86 -30.52
N SER A 137 0.55 -12.63 -30.97
CA SER A 137 0.79 -11.43 -30.17
C SER A 137 -0.10 -11.37 -28.92
N GLU A 138 -1.36 -11.81 -29.03
CA GLU A 138 -2.31 -11.86 -27.91
C GLU A 138 -1.89 -12.92 -26.90
N LEU A 139 -1.43 -14.09 -27.36
CA LEU A 139 -0.90 -15.14 -26.52
C LEU A 139 0.32 -14.65 -25.73
N VAL A 140 1.27 -14.00 -26.39
CA VAL A 140 2.45 -13.41 -25.73
C VAL A 140 2.03 -12.35 -24.71
N THR A 141 1.08 -11.48 -25.06
CA THR A 141 0.55 -10.44 -24.15
C THR A 141 -0.10 -11.06 -22.91
N TRP A 142 -0.92 -12.10 -23.09
CA TRP A 142 -1.59 -12.80 -22.01
C TRP A 142 -0.59 -13.51 -21.08
N LEU A 143 0.35 -14.28 -21.64
CA LEU A 143 1.43 -14.92 -20.87
C LEU A 143 2.29 -13.88 -20.15
N ALA A 144 2.64 -12.80 -20.85
CA ALA A 144 3.40 -11.70 -20.29
C ALA A 144 2.65 -11.01 -19.17
N LEU A 145 1.30 -10.96 -19.16
CA LEU A 145 0.48 -10.45 -18.07
C LEU A 145 0.33 -11.43 -16.89
N LEU A 146 0.37 -12.75 -17.13
CA LEU A 146 0.30 -13.77 -16.09
C LEU A 146 1.61 -13.98 -15.34
N SER A 147 2.76 -13.88 -16.02
CA SER A 147 4.09 -14.21 -15.49
C SER A 147 4.51 -13.46 -14.21
N TRP A 148 3.84 -12.35 -13.89
CA TRP A 148 4.19 -11.45 -12.79
C TRP A 148 2.99 -11.04 -11.95
N SER A 149 1.87 -11.78 -12.03
CA SER A 149 0.79 -11.60 -11.07
C SER A 149 1.21 -12.22 -9.74
N LYS A 150 2.19 -11.62 -9.05
CA LYS A 150 2.32 -11.83 -7.61
C LYS A 150 0.99 -11.38 -7.04
N THR A 151 0.21 -12.33 -6.54
CA THR A 151 -0.96 -12.07 -5.74
C THR A 151 -0.42 -11.25 -4.57
N VAL A 152 -0.54 -9.93 -4.66
CA VAL A 152 -0.54 -9.11 -3.46
C VAL A 152 -1.74 -9.65 -2.74
N HIS A 153 -1.50 -10.59 -1.81
CA HIS A 153 -2.43 -10.83 -0.75
C HIS A 153 -2.59 -9.44 -0.15
N LEU A 154 -3.62 -8.71 -0.60
CA LEU A 154 -4.27 -7.77 0.27
C LEU A 154 -4.54 -8.65 1.49
N LYS A 155 -3.67 -8.55 2.50
CA LYS A 155 -4.13 -8.60 3.87
C LYS A 155 -5.27 -7.62 3.81
N GLU A 156 -6.46 -8.18 3.62
CA GLU A 156 -7.70 -7.52 3.96
C GLU A 156 -7.33 -6.93 5.30
N ASN A 157 -7.14 -5.62 5.33
CA ASN A 157 -7.18 -4.89 6.58
C ASN A 157 -8.60 -5.23 7.02
N VAL A 158 -8.71 -6.36 7.74
CA VAL A 158 -9.75 -6.65 8.68
C VAL A 158 -9.64 -5.42 9.54
N THR A 159 -10.33 -4.38 9.10
CA THR A 159 -10.69 -3.21 9.87
C THR A 159 -11.19 -3.90 11.09
N PRO A 160 -10.43 -3.90 12.20
CA PRO A 160 -10.65 -4.82 13.30
C PRO A 160 -12.11 -4.66 13.55
N GLN A 161 -12.90 -5.70 13.20
CA GLN A 161 -14.33 -5.56 13.26
C GLN A 161 -14.48 -5.04 14.66
N GLN A 162 -15.02 -3.82 14.78
CA GLN A 162 -15.42 -3.30 16.06
C GLN A 162 -16.42 -4.35 16.47
N LYS A 163 -15.90 -5.37 17.15
CA LYS A 163 -16.63 -6.36 17.89
C LYS A 163 -17.36 -5.41 18.78
N LYS A 164 -18.61 -5.11 18.39
CA LYS A 164 -19.56 -4.41 19.23
C LYS A 164 -19.44 -5.23 20.49
N ILE A 165 -18.65 -4.74 21.43
CA ILE A 165 -18.62 -5.23 22.78
C ILE A 165 -20.06 -4.93 23.14
N LYS A 166 -20.92 -5.94 23.03
CA LYS A 166 -22.28 -5.87 23.52
C LYS A 166 -22.05 -5.47 24.96
N ALA A 167 -22.31 -4.21 25.26
CA ALA A 167 -22.23 -3.71 26.61
C ALA A 167 -22.99 -4.73 27.44
N PRO A 168 -22.38 -5.35 28.47
CA PRO A 168 -23.07 -6.31 29.28
C PRO A 168 -24.36 -5.64 29.74
N LYS A 169 -25.51 -6.19 29.32
CA LYS A 169 -26.81 -5.69 29.76
C LYS A 169 -26.72 -5.62 31.29
N PRO A 170 -26.94 -4.46 31.93
CA PRO A 170 -26.99 -4.41 33.38
C PRO A 170 -28.08 -5.41 33.78
N LYS A 171 -27.69 -6.48 34.49
CA LYS A 171 -28.66 -7.32 35.18
C LYS A 171 -29.31 -6.41 36.20
N GLN A 172 -30.50 -5.96 35.87
CA GLN A 172 -31.42 -5.31 36.79
C GLN A 172 -31.93 -6.41 37.73
N THR A 173 -31.10 -6.87 38.67
CA THR A 173 -31.55 -7.63 39.84
C THR A 173 -32.26 -6.63 40.73
N ARG A 174 -33.55 -6.47 40.46
CA ARG A 174 -34.48 -5.74 41.30
C ARG A 174 -35.14 -6.75 42.23
N ASP A 175 -34.34 -7.40 43.06
CA ASP A 175 -34.84 -8.18 44.18
C ASP A 175 -34.28 -7.55 45.45
N GLY A 176 -35.18 -6.89 46.19
CA GLY A 176 -34.90 -6.48 47.55
C GLY A 176 -34.64 -7.71 48.38
N ILE A 177 -33.38 -7.91 48.75
CA ILE A 177 -33.01 -8.92 49.74
C ILE A 177 -32.12 -8.23 50.75
N ASN A 178 -32.69 -8.02 51.93
CA ASN A 178 -31.94 -7.77 53.15
C ASN A 178 -31.01 -8.97 53.36
N PHE A 179 -29.69 -8.76 53.29
CA PHE A 179 -28.73 -9.75 53.74
C PHE A 179 -28.01 -9.28 55.00
N PRO A 180 -27.85 -10.19 55.98
CA PRO A 180 -27.37 -9.89 57.32
C PRO A 180 -25.83 -9.75 57.36
N GLU A 181 -25.40 -9.09 58.42
CA GLU A 181 -24.01 -8.85 58.82
C GLU A 181 -23.19 -10.16 58.91
N PHE A 182 -22.31 -10.37 57.92
CA PHE A 182 -21.42 -11.54 57.89
C PHE A 182 -20.07 -11.22 58.52
N LYS A 183 -19.81 -11.80 59.70
CA LYS A 183 -18.48 -11.82 60.32
C LYS A 183 -17.56 -12.75 59.53
N ILE A 184 -16.40 -12.22 59.16
CA ILE A 184 -15.36 -12.88 58.37
C ILE A 184 -14.64 -13.94 59.22
N PRO A 185 -14.61 -15.22 58.82
CA PRO A 185 -13.64 -16.15 59.35
C PRO A 185 -12.31 -16.01 58.58
N ARG A 186 -11.23 -15.74 59.33
CA ARG A 186 -9.84 -15.88 58.89
C ARG A 186 -9.60 -17.33 58.47
N ILE A 187 -9.48 -17.60 57.17
CA ILE A 187 -8.97 -18.89 56.68
C ILE A 187 -7.49 -18.74 56.35
N ARG A 188 -6.71 -19.55 57.06
CA ARG A 188 -5.26 -19.70 56.99
C ARG A 188 -4.96 -20.91 56.10
N MET A 189 -4.01 -20.73 55.17
CA MET A 189 -3.22 -21.79 54.50
C MET A 189 -4.00 -22.69 53.50
N LEU A 190 -3.42 -23.39 52.53
CA LEU A 190 -2.06 -23.88 52.29
C LEU A 190 -1.74 -23.86 50.78
N PHE A 191 -0.47 -23.58 50.49
CA PHE A 191 0.17 -23.90 49.21
C PHE A 191 0.15 -25.42 48.97
N SER A 192 -0.25 -25.84 47.77
CA SER A 192 0.17 -27.13 47.21
C SER A 192 0.74 -26.89 45.81
N LEU A 193 2.05 -27.11 45.68
CA LEU A 193 2.76 -27.18 44.41
C LEU A 193 2.51 -28.55 43.76
N PRO A 194 2.27 -28.63 42.44
CA PRO A 194 2.52 -29.84 41.70
C PRO A 194 4.03 -30.05 41.49
N LYS A 195 4.47 -31.24 41.91
CA LYS A 195 5.83 -31.76 41.90
C LYS A 195 6.01 -32.60 40.62
N ASN A 196 7.14 -32.38 39.93
CA ASN A 196 7.90 -33.42 39.18
C ASN A 196 7.32 -33.82 37.79
N ILE A 197 8.03 -34.11 36.67
CA ILE A 197 9.41 -34.54 36.34
C ILE A 197 9.70 -34.14 34.88
N GLY A 198 10.93 -33.72 34.54
CA GLY A 198 11.36 -33.62 33.14
C GLY A 198 12.67 -32.87 32.83
N THR A 199 13.74 -33.10 33.59
CA THR A 199 15.12 -32.60 33.28
C THR A 199 15.70 -33.29 32.04
N LYS A 200 16.33 -32.58 31.10
CA LYS A 200 17.79 -32.36 30.93
C LYS A 200 17.94 -31.60 29.58
N LYS A 201 18.73 -30.54 29.37
CA LYS A 201 20.20 -30.43 29.47
C LYS A 201 20.64 -28.97 29.22
N LEU A 202 21.63 -28.53 30.00
CA LEU A 202 22.77 -27.61 29.70
C LEU A 202 22.43 -26.19 29.17
N LEU A 203 22.50 -25.11 29.96
CA LEU A 203 23.66 -24.52 30.66
C LEU A 203 24.71 -23.93 29.72
N GLU A 204 24.60 -22.64 29.39
CA GLU A 204 25.79 -21.78 29.36
C GLU A 204 25.47 -20.38 29.90
N LYS A 205 26.29 -19.99 30.87
CA LYS A 205 26.22 -18.80 31.70
C LYS A 205 26.92 -17.65 30.99
N ARG A 206 26.54 -16.39 31.28
CA ARG A 206 27.44 -15.39 31.88
C ARG A 206 26.67 -14.09 32.22
N PRO A 207 27.20 -13.27 33.15
CA PRO A 207 26.37 -12.68 34.19
C PRO A 207 26.53 -11.16 34.38
N TRP A 208 25.67 -10.65 35.26
CA TRP A 208 25.75 -9.45 36.11
C TRP A 208 24.93 -8.20 35.75
N PRO A 209 24.46 -7.49 36.80
CA PRO A 209 23.30 -6.61 36.79
C PRO A 209 23.68 -5.15 37.02
N ILE A 210 22.83 -4.20 36.62
CA ILE A 210 22.93 -2.83 37.11
C ILE A 210 21.51 -2.31 37.42
N ASN A 211 21.26 -2.18 38.73
CA ASN A 211 20.20 -1.39 39.34
C ASN A 211 20.39 0.09 38.95
N TRP A 212 19.34 0.77 38.49
CA TRP A 212 19.19 2.22 38.73
C TRP A 212 17.75 2.57 39.14
N ARG A 213 17.61 2.67 40.45
CA ARG A 213 16.63 3.42 41.22
C ARG A 213 16.84 4.93 41.02
N SER A 214 15.84 5.68 40.53
CA SER A 214 15.65 7.11 40.87
C SER A 214 14.21 7.53 40.54
N LYS A 215 13.38 7.76 41.55
CA LYS A 215 13.11 9.03 42.27
C LYS A 215 11.99 9.85 41.65
N HIS A 216 10.92 9.92 42.44
CA HIS A 216 9.87 10.94 42.50
C HIS A 216 10.24 12.32 41.97
N LYS A 217 9.27 12.96 41.28
CA LYS A 217 9.08 14.41 41.41
C LYS A 217 7.59 14.75 41.45
N LYS A 218 7.09 14.95 42.68
CA LYS A 218 5.87 15.70 42.98
C LYS A 218 6.12 17.15 42.57
N ARG A 219 5.21 17.75 41.81
CA ARG A 219 5.10 19.21 41.71
C ARG A 219 3.74 19.66 42.19
N SER A 220 3.80 20.30 43.35
CA SER A 220 2.77 21.00 44.08
C SER A 220 2.49 22.37 43.47
N GLY A 221 1.22 22.77 43.52
CA GLY A 221 0.79 24.15 43.74
C GLY A 221 0.64 25.02 42.51
N GLN A 222 -0.58 25.51 42.27
CA GLN A 222 -0.90 26.90 42.61
C GLN A 222 -2.42 27.09 42.69
N ARG A 223 -2.92 27.36 43.90
CA ARG A 223 -4.27 27.88 44.16
C ARG A 223 -4.29 29.34 43.75
N VAL A 224 -5.15 29.70 42.80
CA VAL A 224 -5.60 31.10 42.64
C VAL A 224 -7.04 31.17 43.13
N LYS A 225 -7.24 31.92 44.21
CA LYS A 225 -8.54 32.30 44.75
C LYS A 225 -9.12 33.39 43.84
N LEU A 226 -10.29 33.18 43.26
CA LEU A 226 -11.14 34.26 42.77
C LEU A 226 -12.49 34.25 43.51
N LYS A 227 -12.85 35.42 44.03
CA LYS A 227 -14.05 35.69 44.83
C LYS A 227 -15.27 35.89 43.93
N LYS A 228 -16.36 35.26 44.39
CA LYS A 228 -17.80 35.48 44.15
C LYS A 228 -18.23 36.74 43.38
N SER A 229 -19.15 36.54 42.43
CA SER A 229 -20.41 37.29 42.44
C SER A 229 -21.60 36.34 42.19
N THR A 230 -22.65 36.63 42.93
CA THR A 230 -23.90 35.91 43.14
C THR A 230 -24.75 35.93 41.88
N LEU A 231 -25.43 34.83 41.56
CA LEU A 231 -26.84 34.86 41.16
C LEU A 231 -27.42 33.43 41.24
N THR A 232 -28.45 33.35 42.06
CA THR A 232 -29.29 32.20 42.39
C THR A 232 -30.11 31.77 41.17
N HIS A 233 -29.90 30.54 40.71
CA HIS A 233 -30.94 29.80 40.01
C HIS A 233 -31.03 28.39 40.59
N THR A 234 -32.13 28.16 41.31
CA THR A 234 -32.59 26.89 41.85
C THR A 234 -32.97 25.97 40.70
N SER A 235 -32.00 25.23 40.17
CA SER A 235 -32.30 24.05 39.36
C SER A 235 -31.84 22.82 40.13
N LYS A 236 -32.80 21.95 40.45
CA LYS A 236 -32.58 20.61 40.98
C LYS A 236 -31.92 19.78 39.88
N TYR A 237 -30.64 19.99 39.63
CA TYR A 237 -29.84 19.08 38.81
C TYR A 237 -29.39 17.91 39.68
N PHE A 238 -29.75 16.72 39.19
CA PHE A 238 -29.26 15.44 39.65
C PHE A 238 -27.76 15.51 39.92
N ASN A 239 -27.40 15.42 41.19
CA ASN A 239 -26.02 15.34 41.66
C ASN A 239 -25.50 13.93 41.36
N GLN A 240 -25.21 13.66 40.09
CA GLN A 240 -24.42 12.50 39.70
C GLN A 240 -22.96 12.83 39.99
N ASN A 241 -22.55 12.59 41.24
CA ASN A 241 -21.15 12.37 41.61
C ASN A 241 -20.65 11.09 40.91
N HIS A 242 -20.53 11.14 39.59
CA HIS A 242 -19.75 10.19 38.84
C HIS A 242 -18.30 10.50 39.16
N SER A 243 -17.78 9.78 40.15
CA SER A 243 -16.34 9.63 40.38
C SER A 243 -15.69 9.37 39.04
N GLN A 244 -15.05 10.39 38.46
CA GLN A 244 -14.31 10.25 37.21
C GLN A 244 -13.08 9.44 37.54
N GLU A 245 -13.19 8.11 37.35
CA GLU A 245 -12.01 7.27 37.31
C GLU A 245 -11.04 7.85 36.27
N PRO A 246 -9.75 7.99 36.62
CA PRO A 246 -8.77 8.56 35.70
C PRO A 246 -8.74 7.70 34.45
N ILE A 247 -9.14 8.28 33.31
CA ILE A 247 -9.12 7.65 31.99
C ILE A 247 -7.67 7.27 31.69
N LYS A 248 -7.34 6.00 31.91
CA LYS A 248 -6.05 5.43 31.51
C LYS A 248 -6.13 5.15 30.01
N LEU A 249 -5.64 6.10 29.21
CA LEU A 249 -5.40 5.88 27.79
C LEU A 249 -4.24 4.88 27.65
N VAL A 250 -4.57 3.59 27.57
CA VAL A 250 -3.62 2.55 27.18
C VAL A 250 -3.57 2.56 25.66
N GLY A 251 -2.72 3.44 25.11
CA GLY A 251 -2.40 3.42 23.69
C GLY A 251 -1.57 2.18 23.38
N VAL A 252 -2.08 1.31 22.51
CA VAL A 252 -1.27 0.25 21.91
C VAL A 252 -0.35 0.93 20.90
N GLU A 253 0.95 0.94 21.17
CA GLU A 253 1.93 1.54 20.26
C GLU A 253 2.14 0.60 19.07
N GLU A 254 1.76 1.06 17.88
CA GLU A 254 1.97 0.34 16.61
C GLU A 254 3.32 0.75 16.01
N HIS A 255 4.22 -0.22 15.82
CA HIS A 255 5.50 0.01 15.16
C HIS A 255 5.39 -0.34 13.67
N ASN A 256 5.66 0.62 12.80
CA ASN A 256 5.66 0.39 11.34
C ASN A 256 7.10 0.42 10.79
N CYS A 257 7.42 -0.51 9.92
CA CYS A 257 8.73 -0.59 9.27
C CYS A 257 8.89 0.59 8.29
N PRO A 258 9.94 1.44 8.42
CA PRO A 258 10.14 2.59 7.53
C PRO A 258 10.29 2.23 6.04
N PHE A 259 10.72 1.00 5.72
CA PHE A 259 11.02 0.59 4.34
C PHE A 259 9.79 0.15 3.55
N CYS A 260 8.95 -0.68 4.15
CA CYS A 260 7.74 -1.22 3.50
C CYS A 260 6.44 -0.63 4.05
N LEU A 261 6.51 0.20 5.10
CA LEU A 261 5.37 0.81 5.79
C LEU A 261 4.38 -0.20 6.38
N GLU A 262 4.78 -1.46 6.51
CA GLU A 262 4.00 -2.51 7.13
C GLU A 262 4.27 -2.58 8.64
N THR A 263 3.24 -2.92 9.42
CA THR A 263 3.33 -3.05 10.88
C THR A 263 4.20 -4.25 11.27
N VAL A 264 5.18 -4.01 12.13
CA VAL A 264 6.11 -5.01 12.64
C VAL A 264 5.60 -5.53 13.98
N THR A 265 5.40 -6.85 14.07
CA THR A 265 5.00 -7.51 15.32
C THR A 265 6.16 -8.31 15.91
N LYS A 266 6.25 -8.45 17.24
CA LYS A 266 7.35 -9.19 17.92
C LYS A 266 7.60 -10.62 17.41
N LYS A 267 6.61 -11.21 16.75
CA LYS A 267 6.66 -12.57 16.19
C LYS A 267 6.37 -12.54 14.68
N ASP A 268 6.96 -11.59 13.96
CA ASP A 268 6.84 -11.56 12.50
C ASP A 268 7.50 -12.81 11.88
N SER A 269 6.78 -13.46 10.96
CA SER A 269 7.26 -14.64 10.24
C SER A 269 8.48 -14.37 9.38
N ARG A 270 8.69 -13.12 8.94
CA ARG A 270 9.87 -12.71 8.17
C ARG A 270 11.12 -12.56 9.03
N GLY A 271 11.00 -12.68 10.34
CA GLY A 271 12.07 -12.32 11.26
C GLY A 271 12.14 -10.81 11.50
N LEU A 272 12.88 -10.44 12.54
CA LEU A 272 12.86 -9.10 13.11
C LEU A 272 14.29 -8.63 13.37
N LYS A 273 14.60 -7.41 12.93
CA LYS A 273 15.85 -6.71 13.23
C LYS A 273 15.52 -5.40 13.92
N ILE A 274 16.24 -5.12 15.01
CA ILE A 274 16.07 -3.88 15.78
C ILE A 274 17.30 -3.01 15.52
N CYS A 275 17.09 -1.78 15.06
CA CYS A 275 18.19 -0.86 14.82
C CYS A 275 18.93 -0.58 16.13
N SER A 276 20.26 -0.73 16.14
CA SER A 276 21.07 -0.49 17.33
C SER A 276 21.03 0.97 17.79
N LYS A 277 20.83 1.91 16.86
CA LYS A 277 20.77 3.37 17.07
C LYS A 277 19.39 3.83 17.58
N CYS A 278 18.33 3.79 16.75
CA CYS A 278 16.99 4.29 17.13
C CYS A 278 16.07 3.29 17.84
N LYS A 279 16.45 2.01 17.95
CA LYS A 279 15.59 0.93 18.46
C LYS A 279 14.27 0.69 17.70
N THR A 280 14.13 1.29 16.52
CA THR A 280 13.02 1.00 15.61
C THR A 280 13.10 -0.44 15.10
N TRP A 281 11.94 -1.06 14.93
CA TRP A 281 11.81 -2.43 14.48
C TRP A 281 11.68 -2.48 12.96
N HIS A 282 12.37 -3.44 12.36
CA HIS A 282 12.39 -3.68 10.92
C HIS A 282 12.14 -5.17 10.65
N HIS A 283 11.51 -5.47 9.53
CA HIS A 283 11.50 -6.84 9.02
C HIS A 283 12.92 -7.24 8.59
N ALA A 284 13.33 -8.48 8.85
CA ALA A 284 14.69 -8.92 8.55
C ALA A 284 15.02 -8.85 7.05
N ASP A 285 14.07 -9.19 6.18
CA ASP A 285 14.20 -9.08 4.72
C ASP A 285 14.46 -7.64 4.25
N CYS A 286 13.73 -6.66 4.82
CA CYS A 286 13.91 -5.25 4.53
C CYS A 286 15.28 -4.75 5.00
N TRP A 287 15.72 -5.21 6.18
CA TRP A 287 17.02 -4.87 6.74
C TRP A 287 18.17 -5.44 5.91
N ASP A 288 18.07 -6.68 5.47
CA ASP A 288 19.11 -7.37 4.71
C ASP A 288 19.29 -6.75 3.30
N MET A 289 18.24 -6.15 2.75
CA MET A 289 18.31 -5.40 1.48
C MET A 289 19.03 -4.05 1.63
N THR A 290 18.78 -3.30 2.71
CA THR A 290 19.38 -1.96 2.88
C THR A 290 20.71 -1.98 3.63
N GLY A 291 20.98 -3.02 4.41
CA GLY A 291 22.16 -3.15 5.26
C GLY A 291 22.16 -2.26 6.52
N GLU A 292 21.45 -1.13 6.48
CA GLU A 292 21.36 -0.17 7.58
C GLU A 292 19.99 0.53 7.69
N CYS A 293 19.78 1.25 8.80
CA CYS A 293 18.55 1.98 9.09
C CYS A 293 18.59 3.39 8.46
N GLN A 294 17.63 3.70 7.57
CA GLN A 294 17.53 5.00 6.89
C GLN A 294 16.80 6.09 7.70
N VAL A 295 16.35 5.78 8.92
CA VAL A 295 15.75 6.80 9.79
C VAL A 295 16.85 7.76 10.24
N PRO A 296 16.70 9.08 10.06
CA PRO A 296 17.68 10.06 10.55
C PRO A 296 17.84 9.92 12.06
N HIS A 297 19.05 9.60 12.49
CA HIS A 297 19.40 9.52 13.92
C HIS A 297 19.93 10.88 14.36
N GLN A 298 19.35 11.47 15.41
CA GLN A 298 20.03 12.57 16.11
C GLN A 298 21.17 11.94 16.91
N HIS A 299 22.40 12.31 16.55
CA HIS A 299 23.63 11.90 17.22
C HIS A 299 23.88 12.71 18.49
#